data_AF-A0A0A8JDG2-F1
#
_entry.id   AF-A0A0A8JDG2-F1
#
_cell.length_a   1.000
_cell.length_b   1.000
_cell.length_c   1.000
_cell.angle_alpha   90.00
_cell.angle_beta   90.00
_cell.angle_gamma   90.00
#
_symmetry.space_group_name_H-M   'P 1'
#
loop_
_entity.id
_entity.type
_entity.pdbx_description
1 polymer ?
#
loop_
_entity_poly.entity_id
_entity_poly.type
_entity_poly.pdbx_seq_one_letter_code
_entity_poly.pdbx_strand_id
1 'polypeptide(L)' 'MENNYSYAEFLKAVGKNSSSLQAEKLLNEIYMDLFLKHIHREQTKKRLVQLIDDALDRRDEKAFLLYTESLAKLEDQENE' A
#
# COMPACT_ATOMS: atom_id res chain seq x y z
N MET A 1 -13.74 0.94 2.68
CA MET A 1 -14.34 0.85 1.33
C MET A 1 -14.49 2.22 0.65
N GLU A 2 -13.43 3.02 0.51
CA GLU A 2 -13.49 4.32 -0.21
C GLU A 2 -12.61 4.37 -1.48
N ASN A 3 -11.60 3.50 -1.62
CA ASN A 3 -10.57 3.69 -2.64
C ASN A 3 -10.97 3.22 -4.06
N ASN A 4 -11.71 2.13 -4.20
CA ASN A 4 -12.12 1.63 -5.54
C ASN A 4 -13.22 2.49 -6.19
N TYR A 5 -14.06 3.15 -5.38
CA TYR A 5 -15.10 4.06 -5.86
C TYR A 5 -14.49 5.35 -6.43
N SER A 6 -13.42 5.85 -5.81
CA SER A 6 -12.68 7.04 -6.26
C SER A 6 -12.04 6.87 -7.64
N TYR A 7 -11.46 5.69 -7.93
CA TYR A 7 -10.79 5.42 -9.21
C TYR A 7 -11.74 5.42 -10.42
N ALA A 8 -12.89 4.76 -10.31
CA ALA A 8 -13.87 4.68 -11.39
C ALA A 8 -14.56 6.03 -11.65
N GLU A 9 -14.86 6.78 -10.59
CA GLU A 9 -15.40 8.14 -10.73
C GLU A 9 -14.37 9.13 -11.29
N PHE A 10 -13.08 8.96 -10.97
CA PHE A 10 -12.02 9.82 -11.47
C PHE A 10 -11.73 9.60 -12.96
N LEU A 11 -11.65 8.36 -13.44
CA LEU A 11 -11.55 8.05 -14.88
C LEU A 11 -12.72 8.66 -15.66
N LYS A 12 -13.92 8.63 -15.08
CA LYS A 12 -15.13 9.23 -15.65
C LYS A 12 -15.06 10.77 -15.70
N ALA A 13 -14.36 11.41 -14.76
CA ALA A 13 -14.15 12.85 -14.72
C ALA A 13 -13.05 13.31 -15.69
N VAL A 14 -11.93 12.57 -15.76
CA VAL A 14 -10.81 12.83 -16.68
C VAL A 14 -11.22 12.66 -18.14
N GLY A 15 -12.01 11.62 -18.45
CA GLY A 15 -12.57 11.41 -19.79
C GLY A 15 -13.53 12.51 -20.28
N LYS A 16 -13.97 13.42 -19.39
CA LYS A 16 -14.94 14.46 -19.72
C LYS A 16 -14.34 15.86 -19.98
N ASN A 17 -13.15 16.23 -19.49
CA ASN A 17 -12.85 17.67 -19.34
C ASN A 17 -11.40 18.19 -19.44
N SER A 18 -10.41 17.47 -19.96
CA SER A 18 -9.05 18.06 -20.09
C SER A 18 -8.32 17.67 -21.37
N SER A 19 -7.52 18.61 -21.89
CA SER A 19 -6.59 18.36 -23.00
C SER A 19 -5.80 17.08 -22.72
N SER A 20 -5.88 16.10 -23.62
CA SER A 20 -5.39 14.72 -23.43
C SER A 20 -4.01 14.62 -22.74
N LEU A 21 -3.09 15.53 -23.05
CA LEU A 21 -1.74 15.55 -22.48
C LEU A 21 -1.68 15.76 -20.95
N GLN A 22 -2.55 16.61 -20.39
CA GLN A 22 -2.57 16.87 -18.94
C GLN A 22 -3.24 15.70 -18.19
N ALA A 23 -4.29 15.12 -18.78
CA ALA A 23 -4.94 13.91 -18.30
C ALA A 23 -3.97 12.72 -18.25
N GLU A 24 -3.18 12.51 -19.30
CA GLU A 24 -2.21 11.42 -19.39
C GLU A 24 -1.08 11.56 -18.36
N LYS A 25 -0.54 12.77 -18.17
CA LYS A 25 0.50 13.02 -17.15
C LYS A 25 -0.01 12.71 -15.74
N LEU A 26 -1.20 13.21 -15.41
CA LEU A 26 -1.81 12.98 -14.11
C LEU A 26 -2.11 11.48 -13.88
N LEU A 27 -2.58 10.78 -14.91
CA LEU A 27 -2.82 9.34 -14.85
C LEU A 27 -1.52 8.56 -14.60
N ASN A 28 -0.42 8.93 -15.26
CA ASN A 28 0.88 8.32 -15.03
C ASN A 28 1.41 8.58 -13.61
N GLU A 29 1.26 9.81 -13.09
CA GLU A 29 1.67 10.15 -11.73
C GLU A 29 0.90 9.33 -10.69
N ILE A 30 -0.42 9.22 -10.85
CA ILE A 30 -1.28 8.40 -9.97
C ILE A 30 -0.91 6.93 -10.07
N TYR A 31 -0.72 6.41 -11.29
CA TYR A 31 -0.33 5.02 -11.50
C TYR A 31 1.01 4.70 -10.82
N MET A 32 1.99 5.59 -10.97
CA MET A 32 3.30 5.45 -10.32
C MET A 32 3.19 5.46 -8.80
N ASP A 33 2.39 6.36 -8.22
CA ASP A 33 2.19 6.40 -6.77
C ASP A 33 1.52 5.12 -6.24
N LEU A 34 0.48 4.62 -6.92
CA LEU A 34 -0.18 3.35 -6.59
C LEU A 34 0.79 2.16 -6.69
N PHE A 35 1.58 2.13 -7.75
CA PHE A 35 2.58 1.09 -7.95
C PHE A 35 3.64 1.11 -6.84
N LEU A 36 4.18 2.29 -6.53
CA LEU A 36 5.16 2.45 -5.45
C LEU A 36 4.58 2.08 -4.08
N LYS A 37 3.33 2.46 -3.79
CA LYS A 37 2.62 2.05 -2.57
C LYS A 37 2.49 0.54 -2.48
N HIS A 38 2.11 -0.12 -3.58
CA HIS A 38 2.01 -1.58 -3.64
C HIS A 38 3.37 -2.25 -3.38
N ILE A 39 4.42 -1.83 -4.07
CA ILE A 39 5.77 -2.39 -3.90
C ILE A 39 6.31 -2.15 -2.49
N HIS A 40 6.18 -0.92 -1.96
CA HIS A 40 6.62 -0.58 -0.61
C HIS A 40 5.93 -1.44 0.45
N ARG A 41 4.62 -1.65 0.28
CA ARG A 41 3.82 -2.51 1.17
C ARG A 41 4.31 -3.95 1.15
N GLU A 42 4.48 -4.53 -0.04
CA GLU A 42 4.99 -5.90 -0.22
C GLU A 42 6.37 -6.09 0.44
N GLN A 43 7.26 -5.12 0.26
CA GLN A 43 8.59 -5.13 0.88
C GLN A 43 8.50 -5.02 2.41
N THR A 44 7.63 -4.14 2.91
CA THR A 44 7.42 -3.94 4.34
C THR A 44 6.89 -5.22 4.99
N LYS A 45 5.91 -5.88 4.37
CA LYS A 45 5.37 -7.17 4.83
C LYS A 45 6.46 -8.23 4.93
N LYS A 46 7.24 -8.42 3.86
CA LYS A 46 8.36 -9.38 3.85
C LYS A 46 9.38 -9.10 4.95
N ARG A 47 9.72 -7.83 5.16
CA ARG A 47 10.66 -7.42 6.21
C ARG A 47 10.10 -7.70 7.62
N LEU A 48 8.81 -7.41 7.86
CA LEU A 48 8.19 -7.68 9.16
C LEU A 48 8.19 -9.18 9.48
N VAL A 49 7.86 -10.04 8.52
CA VAL A 49 7.93 -11.49 8.70
C VAL A 49 9.34 -11.95 9.06
N GLN A 50 10.37 -11.47 8.34
CA GLN A 50 11.76 -11.78 8.66
C GLN A 50 12.16 -11.33 10.07
N LEU A 51 11.72 -10.13 10.49
CA LEU A 51 11.99 -9.61 11.84
C LEU A 51 11.27 -10.39 12.94
N ILE A 52 10.08 -10.92 12.65
CA ILE A 52 9.35 -11.82 13.55
C ILE A 52 10.12 -13.12 13.73
N ASP A 53 10.59 -13.73 12.64
CA ASP A 53 11.39 -14.96 12.67
C ASP A 53 12.69 -14.74 13.47
N ASP A 54 13.41 -13.64 13.20
CA ASP A 54 14.62 -13.27 13.94
C ASP A 54 14.34 -13.05 15.45
N ALA A 55 13.19 -12.49 15.80
CA ALA A 55 12.80 -12.29 17.20
C ALA A 55 12.48 -13.62 17.90
N LEU A 56 11.84 -14.56 17.20
CA LEU A 56 11.59 -15.91 17.71
C LEU A 56 12.89 -16.67 17.96
N ASP A 57 13.83 -16.63 17.01
CA ASP A 57 15.14 -17.28 17.13
C ASP A 57 15.93 -16.78 18.35
N ARG A 58 15.79 -15.48 18.66
CA ARG A 58 16.44 -14.83 19.80
C ARG A 58 15.64 -14.91 21.10
N ARG A 59 14.41 -15.45 21.06
CA ARG A 59 13.44 -15.43 22.16
C ARG A 59 13.16 -14.01 22.69
N ASP A 60 13.19 -13.01 21.81
CA ASP A 60 12.86 -11.63 22.15
C ASP A 60 11.35 -11.38 22.01
N GLU A 61 10.64 -11.58 23.12
CA GLU A 61 9.19 -11.43 23.19
C GLU A 61 8.72 -10.00 22.87
N LYS A 62 9.50 -8.98 23.25
CA LYS A 62 9.13 -7.58 23.01
C LYS A 62 9.21 -7.26 21.52
N ALA A 63 10.29 -7.67 20.87
CA ALA A 63 10.45 -7.51 19.44
C ALA A 63 9.38 -8.28 18.66
N PHE A 64 9.11 -9.52 19.06
CA PHE A 64 8.06 -10.34 18.45
C PHE A 64 6.69 -9.65 18.50
N LEU A 65 6.26 -9.20 19.68
CA LEU A 65 4.96 -8.52 19.86
C LEU A 65 4.89 -7.24 19.01
N LEU A 66 5.96 -6.43 19.01
CA LEU A 66 6.04 -5.18 18.25
C LEU A 66 5.89 -5.41 16.74
N TYR A 67 6.63 -6.38 16.18
CA TYR A 67 6.61 -6.64 14.74
C TYR A 67 5.32 -7.33 14.31
N THR A 68 4.75 -8.19 15.14
CA THR A 68 3.46 -8.83 14.89
C THR A 68 2.32 -7.83 14.91
N GLU A 69 2.30 -6.88 15.86
CA GLU A 69 1.31 -5.79 15.89
C GLU A 69 1.45 -4.89 14.65
N SER A 70 2.68 -4.59 14.24
CA SER A 70 2.95 -3.80 13.04
C SER A 70 2.48 -4.51 11.76
N LEU A 71 2.63 -5.84 11.70
CA LEU A 71 2.14 -6.65 10.59
C LEU A 71 0.61 -6.70 10.56
N ALA A 72 -0.04 -6.89 11.71
CA ALA A 72 -1.50 -6.88 11.80
C ALA A 72 -2.09 -5.54 11.31
N LYS A 73 -1.53 -4.40 11.75
CA LYS A 73 -1.93 -3.08 11.26
C LYS A 73 -1.74 -2.93 9.75
N LEU A 74 -0.65 -3.48 9.21
CA LEU A 74 -0.39 -3.46 7.77
C LEU A 74 -1.42 -4.30 7.01
N GLU A 75 -1.92 -5.41 7.55
CA GLU A 75 -2.94 -6.27 6.92
C GLU A 75 -4.36 -5.73 7.09
N ASP A 76 -4.68 -5.06 8.21
CA ASP A 76 -5.98 -4.39 8.39
C ASP A 76 -6.19 -3.29 7.34
N GLN A 77 -5.14 -2.55 6.99
CA GLN A 77 -5.13 -1.60 5.87
C GLN A 77 -5.29 -2.28 4.48
N GLU A 78 -5.31 -3.61 4.38
CA GLU A 78 -5.61 -4.36 3.13
C GLU A 78 -7.10 -4.57 2.93
N ASN A 79 -7.80 -4.78 4.05
CA ASN A 79 -9.17 -5.23 4.06
C ASN A 79 -10.16 -4.05 4.14
N GLU A 80 -9.68 -2.82 4.30
CA GLU A 80 -10.43 -1.56 4.26
C GLU A 80 -10.46 -0.89 2.88
#